data_AF-A0A836VYF5-F1
#
_entry.id   AF-A0A836VYF5-F1
#
_cell.length_a   1.000
_cell.length_b   1.000
_cell.length_c   1.000
_cell.angle_alpha   90.00
_cell.angle_beta   90.00
_cell.angle_gamma   90.00
#
_symmetry.space_group_name_H-M   'P 1'
#
loop_
_entity.id
_entity.type
_entity.pdbx_description
1 polymer ?
#
loop_
_entity_poly.entity_id
_entity_poly.type
_entity_poly.pdbx_seq_one_letter_code
_entity_poly.pdbx_strand_id
1 'polypeptide(L)'
;MRQRHIYGSTDNIIADVRCGEHFMGDEFVVKKPPTLRIKLIGTAPFEEVVIVKDNQYVYSTKPGQRVVEFNWTDNEAEPGKTSYYYVRGKQVGQVTERTVRSPDGRRVQVTLDNGELVWVSPMWITYQP
;
A
#
# COMPACT_ATOMS: atom_id res chain seq x y z
N MET A 1 -8.74 13.17 13.48
CA MET A 1 -7.75 12.29 14.17
C MET A 1 -6.34 12.92 14.15
N ARG A 2 -5.33 12.34 14.81
CA ARG A 2 -3.94 12.83 14.75
C ARG A 2 -3.35 12.51 13.37
N GLN A 3 -2.89 13.53 12.63
CA GLN A 3 -2.21 13.36 11.34
C GLN A 3 -0.95 12.52 11.52
N ARG A 4 -0.87 11.43 10.77
CA ARG A 4 0.26 10.48 10.83
C ARG A 4 0.96 10.48 9.49
N HIS A 5 1.79 11.50 9.24
CA HIS A 5 2.63 11.64 8.05
C HIS A 5 3.80 10.64 8.03
N ILE A 6 3.47 9.36 8.19
CA ILE A 6 4.43 8.26 8.38
C ILE A 6 4.06 7.09 7.47
N TYR A 7 5.05 6.28 7.17
CA TYR A 7 4.91 4.97 6.58
C TYR A 7 5.75 3.98 7.39
N GLY A 8 5.39 2.69 7.30
CA GLY A 8 6.22 1.61 7.80
C GLY A 8 6.88 0.89 6.62
N SER A 9 8.14 0.53 6.79
CA SER A 9 8.87 -0.32 5.84
C SER A 9 9.72 -1.33 6.59
N THR A 10 9.94 -2.50 5.98
CA THR A 10 10.81 -3.55 6.54
C THR A 10 12.26 -3.45 6.03
N ASP A 11 12.49 -2.58 5.04
CA ASP A 11 13.81 -2.18 4.53
C ASP A 11 13.85 -0.66 4.29
N ASN A 12 14.94 -0.12 3.75
CA ASN A 12 15.12 1.30 3.40
C ASN A 12 14.34 1.69 2.13
N ILE A 13 13.02 1.50 2.18
CA ILE A 13 12.06 1.80 1.13
C ILE A 13 11.47 3.18 1.40
N ILE A 14 11.39 4.03 0.37
CA ILE A 14 10.76 5.35 0.49
C ILE A 14 9.35 5.29 -0.08
N ALA A 15 8.39 5.85 0.66
CA ALA A 15 7.02 6.07 0.19
C ALA A 15 6.63 7.55 0.28
N ASP A 16 6.14 8.09 -0.83
CA ASP A 16 5.45 9.37 -0.92
C ASP A 16 4.11 9.13 -1.62
N VAL A 17 3.02 9.28 -0.88
CA VAL A 17 1.67 9.12 -1.40
C VAL A 17 0.86 10.37 -1.07
N ARG A 18 0.24 10.93 -2.10
CA ARG A 18 -0.46 12.23 -2.03
C ARG A 18 -1.83 12.17 -2.68
N CYS A 19 -2.71 13.07 -2.28
CA CYS A 19 -3.95 13.38 -2.98
C CYS A 19 -4.09 14.90 -3.09
N GLY A 20 -3.73 15.45 -4.27
CA GLY A 20 -3.51 16.89 -4.40
C GLY A 20 -2.38 17.35 -3.47
N GLU A 21 -2.66 18.34 -2.62
CA GLU A 21 -1.72 18.85 -1.62
C GLU A 21 -1.66 18.02 -0.33
N HIS A 22 -2.61 17.09 -0.15
CA HIS A 22 -2.70 16.27 1.06
C HIS A 22 -1.72 15.10 1.01
N PHE A 23 -1.20 14.75 2.17
CA PHE A 23 -0.19 13.72 2.34
C PHE A 23 -0.78 12.49 3.04
N MET A 24 -0.13 11.34 2.87
CA MET A 24 -0.49 10.10 3.57
C MET A 24 -0.68 10.33 5.07
N GLY A 25 -1.79 9.84 5.63
CA GLY A 25 -2.16 10.08 7.04
C GLY A 25 -3.04 11.29 7.31
N ASP A 26 -3.39 12.08 6.29
CA ASP A 26 -4.32 13.22 6.42
C ASP A 26 -5.79 12.81 6.45
N GLU A 27 -6.63 13.71 6.97
CA GLU A 27 -8.09 13.64 6.94
C GLU A 27 -8.62 14.93 6.28
N PHE A 28 -9.32 14.82 5.16
CA PHE A 28 -9.71 15.97 4.32
C PHE A 28 -10.90 15.70 3.40
N VAL A 29 -11.38 16.77 2.75
CA VAL A 29 -12.52 16.75 1.82
C VAL A 29 -12.04 17.10 0.42
N VAL A 30 -12.55 16.41 -0.60
CA VAL A 30 -12.31 16.70 -2.01
C VAL A 30 -13.61 16.94 -2.77
N LYS A 31 -13.58 17.85 -3.74
CA LYS A 31 -14.72 18.16 -4.63
C LYS A 31 -14.78 17.32 -5.90
N LYS A 32 -13.75 16.52 -6.16
CA LYS A 32 -13.65 15.64 -7.31
C LYS A 32 -13.31 14.23 -6.81
N PRO A 33 -13.59 13.18 -7.60
CA PRO A 33 -13.12 11.84 -7.29
C PRO A 33 -11.65 11.83 -6.84
N PRO A 34 -11.33 11.24 -5.68
CA PRO A 34 -9.97 11.24 -5.13
C PRO A 34 -8.97 10.71 -6.14
N THR A 35 -7.89 11.47 -6.38
CA THR A 35 -6.78 11.03 -7.24
C THR A 35 -5.53 10.93 -6.40
N LEU A 36 -5.07 9.69 -6.20
CA LEU A 36 -3.86 9.38 -5.48
C LEU A 36 -2.68 9.44 -6.45
N ARG A 37 -1.61 10.13 -6.04
CA ARG A 37 -0.29 10.07 -6.66
C ARG A 37 0.57 9.17 -5.80
N ILE A 38 1.06 8.08 -6.39
CA ILE A 38 1.85 7.07 -5.71
C ILE A 38 3.28 7.20 -6.20
N LYS A 39 4.22 7.33 -5.27
CA LYS A 39 5.65 7.22 -5.55
C LYS A 39 6.31 6.32 -4.52
N LEU A 40 6.84 5.19 -4.97
CA LEU A 40 7.58 4.24 -4.16
C LEU A 40 8.99 4.06 -4.73
N ILE A 41 10.00 4.07 -3.87
CA ILE A 41 11.40 3.82 -4.23
C ILE A 41 11.92 2.69 -3.37
N GLY A 42 12.13 1.54 -4.00
CA GLY A 42 12.51 0.30 -3.36
C GLY A 42 14.01 0.00 -3.44
N THR A 43 14.44 -0.85 -2.53
CA THR A 43 15.78 -1.47 -2.53
C THR A 43 15.89 -2.62 -3.55
N ALA A 44 14.75 -3.22 -3.91
CA ALA A 44 14.56 -4.22 -4.96
C ALA A 44 13.28 -3.92 -5.77
N PRO A 45 13.05 -4.60 -6.91
CA PRO A 45 11.85 -4.37 -7.70
C PRO A 45 10.56 -4.67 -6.93
N PHE A 46 9.53 -3.85 -7.10
CA PHE A 46 8.19 -4.12 -6.56
C PHE A 46 7.52 -5.25 -7.36
N GLU A 47 7.27 -6.37 -6.69
CA GLU A 47 6.46 -7.47 -7.21
C GLU A 47 5.00 -7.05 -7.34
N GLU A 48 4.49 -6.31 -6.35
CA GLU A 48 3.10 -5.87 -6.31
C GLU A 48 2.98 -4.52 -5.60
N VAL A 49 2.12 -3.65 -6.12
CA VAL A 49 1.66 -2.43 -5.45
C VAL A 49 0.13 -2.41 -5.45
N VAL A 50 -0.46 -2.27 -4.26
CA VAL A 50 -1.90 -2.33 -4.03
C VAL A 50 -2.40 -1.02 -3.42
N ILE A 51 -3.55 -0.54 -3.89
CA ILE A 51 -4.33 0.50 -3.22
C ILE A 51 -5.50 -0.17 -2.51
N VAL A 52 -5.62 0.10 -1.21
CA VAL A 52 -6.68 -0.43 -0.36
C VAL A 52 -7.62 0.71 0.01
N LYS A 53 -8.92 0.53 -0.22
CA LYS A 53 -10.02 1.41 0.20
C LYS A 53 -10.96 0.61 1.09
N ASP A 54 -11.21 1.07 2.32
CA ASP A 54 -12.19 0.44 3.22
C ASP A 54 -12.02 -1.10 3.36
N ASN A 55 -10.77 -1.56 3.56
CA ASN A 55 -10.35 -2.97 3.60
C ASN A 55 -10.51 -3.78 2.30
N GLN A 56 -10.82 -3.13 1.18
CA GLN A 56 -10.92 -3.76 -0.13
C GLN A 56 -9.75 -3.35 -1.03
N TYR A 57 -9.21 -4.30 -1.78
CA TYR A 57 -8.16 -4.02 -2.78
C TYR A 57 -8.83 -3.47 -4.03
N VAL A 58 -8.75 -2.16 -4.23
CA VAL A 58 -9.43 -1.45 -5.34
C VAL A 58 -8.52 -1.24 -6.56
N TYR A 59 -7.22 -1.46 -6.40
CA TYR A 59 -6.25 -1.46 -7.48
C TYR A 59 -5.05 -2.33 -7.12
N SER A 60 -4.53 -3.08 -8.08
CA SER A 60 -3.24 -3.79 -7.96
C SER A 60 -2.48 -3.70 -9.28
N THR A 61 -1.17 -3.58 -9.19
CA THR A 61 -0.24 -3.65 -10.33
C THR A 61 1.02 -4.42 -9.95
N LYS A 62 1.64 -5.07 -10.93
CA LYS A 62 2.88 -5.83 -10.78
C LYS A 62 4.00 -5.22 -11.62
N PRO A 63 4.60 -4.11 -11.16
CA PRO A 63 5.42 -3.28 -12.02
C PRO A 63 6.79 -3.91 -12.33
N GLY A 64 7.34 -4.74 -11.43
CA GLY A 64 8.67 -5.33 -11.63
C GLY A 64 9.79 -4.30 -11.69
N GLN A 65 9.58 -3.11 -11.11
CA GLN A 65 10.51 -1.98 -11.14
C GLN A 65 10.83 -1.51 -9.72
N ARG A 66 12.05 -1.00 -9.52
CA ARG A 66 12.49 -0.43 -8.23
C ARG A 66 11.86 0.92 -7.92
N VAL A 67 11.55 1.69 -8.95
CA VAL A 67 10.87 2.99 -8.81
C VAL A 67 9.50 2.82 -9.45
N VAL A 68 8.46 3.13 -8.69
CA VAL A 68 7.07 3.05 -9.14
C VAL A 68 6.46 4.43 -8.94
N GLU A 69 6.00 5.04 -10.02
CA GLU A 69 5.34 6.34 -9.99
C GLU A 69 4.13 6.33 -10.92
N PHE A 70 2.93 6.53 -10.36
CA PHE A 70 1.69 6.59 -11.14
C PHE A 70 0.59 7.36 -10.39
N ASN A 71 -0.46 7.72 -11.12
CA ASN A 71 -1.69 8.28 -10.55
C ASN A 71 -2.82 7.27 -10.68
N TRP A 72 -3.69 7.21 -9.68
CA TRP A 72 -4.91 6.42 -9.69
C TRP A 72 -6.07 7.27 -9.18
N THR A 73 -7.18 7.26 -9.90
CA THR A 73 -8.41 7.97 -9.53
C THR A 73 -9.48 6.97 -9.12
N ASP A 74 -10.09 7.18 -7.96
CA ASP A 74 -11.24 6.41 -7.51
C ASP A 74 -12.51 6.90 -8.22
N ASN A 75 -12.78 6.35 -9.40
CA ASN A 75 -14.01 6.67 -10.15
C ASN A 75 -15.28 6.11 -9.48
N GLU A 76 -15.13 5.26 -8.47
CA GLU A 76 -16.22 4.64 -7.70
C GLU A 76 -16.37 5.28 -6.31
N ALA A 77 -15.79 6.47 -6.11
CA ALA A 77 -15.99 7.24 -4.89
C ALA A 77 -17.45 7.71 -4.78
N GLU A 78 -18.09 7.38 -3.67
CA GLU A 78 -19.49 7.75 -3.39
C GLU A 78 -19.57 9.18 -2.83
N PRO A 79 -20.35 10.09 -3.44
CA PRO A 79 -20.60 11.42 -2.88
C PRO A 79 -21.14 11.37 -1.44
N GLY A 80 -20.63 12.24 -0.58
CA GLY A 80 -20.98 12.34 0.84
C GLY A 80 -20.30 11.30 1.74
N LYS A 81 -19.58 10.31 1.19
CA LYS A 81 -18.93 9.25 1.96
C LYS A 81 -17.49 9.61 2.32
N THR A 82 -17.10 9.29 3.55
CA THR A 82 -15.69 9.23 3.96
C THR A 82 -15.19 7.80 3.83
N SER A 83 -14.13 7.62 3.06
CA SER A 83 -13.41 6.34 2.93
C SER A 83 -11.96 6.52 3.34
N TYR A 84 -11.31 5.46 3.85
CA TYR A 84 -9.87 5.49 4.08
C TYR A 84 -9.10 4.76 2.98
N TYR A 85 -7.98 5.35 2.57
CA TYR A 85 -7.14 4.88 1.48
C TYR A 85 -5.71 4.71 1.98
N TYR A 86 -5.09 3.57 1.67
CA TYR A 86 -3.65 3.40 1.86
C TYR A 86 -3.04 2.52 0.79
N VAL A 87 -1.75 2.72 0.56
CA VAL A 87 -0.95 2.00 -0.43
C VAL A 87 -0.05 1.00 0.28
N ARG A 88 0.05 -0.19 -0.29
CA ARG A 88 1.03 -1.22 0.09
C ARG A 88 1.91 -1.57 -1.09
N GLY A 89 3.19 -1.75 -0.85
CA GLY A 89 4.13 -2.31 -1.82
C GLY A 89 4.78 -3.56 -1.26
N LYS A 90 4.93 -4.59 -2.09
CA LYS A 90 5.74 -5.78 -1.83
C LYS A 90 6.85 -5.84 -2.87
N GLN A 91 8.08 -5.97 -2.41
CA GLN A 91 9.24 -6.21 -3.26
C GLN A 91 9.43 -7.70 -3.53
N VAL A 92 10.09 -8.01 -4.65
CA VAL A 92 10.53 -9.36 -4.96
C VAL A 92 11.48 -9.83 -3.85
N GLY A 93 11.13 -10.97 -3.25
CA GLY A 93 11.94 -11.67 -2.27
C GLY A 93 12.59 -12.92 -2.83
N GLN A 94 13.33 -13.61 -1.97
CA GLN A 94 13.75 -14.98 -2.19
C GLN A 94 12.67 -15.93 -1.65
N VAL A 95 12.16 -16.78 -2.53
CA VAL A 95 11.26 -17.88 -2.16
C VAL A 95 12.11 -19.09 -1.79
N THR A 96 11.92 -19.62 -0.57
CA THR A 96 12.61 -20.82 -0.09
C THR A 96 11.63 -21.82 0.51
N GLU A 97 11.83 -23.10 0.24
CA GLU A 97 11.12 -24.16 0.96
C GLU A 97 11.94 -24.57 2.18
N ARG A 98 11.30 -24.58 3.35
CA ARG A 98 11.92 -25.04 4.59
C ARG A 98 11.06 -26.07 5.28
N THR A 99 11.69 -27.13 5.79
CA THR A 99 11.03 -28.05 6.71
C THR A 99 11.07 -27.46 8.11
N VAL A 100 9.92 -27.06 8.65
CA VAL A 100 9.77 -26.52 10.00
C VAL A 100 8.98 -27.47 10.89
N ARG A 101 9.11 -27.27 12.20
CA ARG A 101 8.35 -28.03 13.21
C ARG A 101 7.05 -27.29 13.52
N SER A 102 5.92 -27.95 13.32
CA SER A 102 4.61 -27.42 13.68
C SER A 102 4.37 -27.50 15.21
N PRO A 103 3.36 -26.77 15.74
CA PRO A 103 3.03 -26.83 17.17
C PRO A 103 2.71 -28.23 17.70
N ASP A 104 2.20 -29.13 16.85
CA ASP A 104 1.94 -30.54 17.16
C ASP A 104 3.18 -31.45 17.04
N GLY A 105 4.34 -30.87 16.76
CA GLY A 105 5.63 -31.56 16.69
C GLY A 105 5.96 -32.23 15.35
N ARG A 106 5.05 -32.20 14.36
CA ARG A 106 5.29 -32.75 13.02
C ARG A 106 6.28 -31.89 12.22
N ARG A 107 6.91 -32.49 11.20
CA ARG A 107 7.75 -31.77 10.22
C ARG A 107 6.90 -31.45 8.99
N VAL A 108 6.77 -30.17 8.66
CA VAL A 108 5.99 -29.69 7.51
C VAL A 108 6.88 -28.84 6.61
N GLN A 109 6.73 -28.99 5.30
CA GLN A 109 7.36 -28.09 4.33
C GLN A 109 6.54 -26.81 4.26
N VAL A 110 7.22 -25.67 4.40
CA VAL A 110 6.61 -24.33 4.31
C VAL A 110 7.40 -23.52 3.29
N THR A 111 6.68 -22.89 2.37
CA THR A 111 7.22 -21.91 1.45
C THR A 111 7.32 -20.57 2.18
N LEU A 112 8.53 -20.04 2.29
CA LEU A 112 8.81 -18.73 2.87
C LEU A 112 9.20 -17.78 1.75
N ASP A 113 8.51 -16.64 1.71
CA ASP A 113 8.85 -15.52 0.85
C ASP A 113 9.21 -14.34 1.75
N ASN A 114 10.43 -13.83 1.62
CA ASN A 114 10.96 -12.73 2.43
C ASN A 114 10.95 -11.39 1.67
N GLY A 115 10.08 -11.23 0.68
CA GLY A 115 9.89 -9.95 -0.01
C GLY A 115 9.58 -8.81 0.96
N GLU A 116 10.40 -7.76 0.91
CA GLU A 116 10.28 -6.60 1.80
C GLU A 116 9.00 -5.81 1.50
N LEU A 117 8.42 -5.23 2.54
CA LEU A 117 7.11 -4.58 2.51
C LEU A 117 7.21 -3.10 2.87
N VAL A 118 6.32 -2.31 2.28
CA VAL A 118 6.05 -0.92 2.67
C VAL A 118 4.55 -0.68 2.75
N TRP A 119 4.11 0.11 3.71
CA TRP A 119 2.72 0.56 3.83
C TRP A 119 2.65 2.00 4.35
N VAL A 120 1.80 2.81 3.74
CA VAL A 120 1.61 4.20 4.16
C VAL A 120 0.47 4.33 5.16
N SER A 121 0.52 5.37 6.00
CA SER A 121 -0.61 5.66 6.88
C SER A 121 -1.87 6.00 6.07
N PRO A 122 -3.07 5.56 6.52
CA PRO A 122 -4.30 5.82 5.78
C PRO A 122 -4.64 7.30 5.69
N MET A 123 -5.01 7.75 4.49
CA MET A 123 -5.72 9.01 4.30
C MET A 123 -7.21 8.79 4.46
N TRP A 124 -7.89 9.65 5.19
CA TRP A 124 -9.35 9.66 5.32
C TRP A 124 -9.90 10.75 4.40
N ILE A 125 -10.57 10.36 3.33
CA ILE A 125 -11.00 11.28 2.27
C ILE A 125 -12.52 11.26 2.20
N THR A 126 -13.13 12.42 2.43
CA THR A 126 -14.56 12.62 2.16
C THR A 126 -14.73 13.20 0.75
N TYR A 127 -15.50 12.52 -0.10
CA TYR A 127 -15.86 13.07 -1.41
C TYR A 127 -17.14 13.91 -1.27
N GLN A 128 -17.06 15.22 -1.48
CA GLN A 128 -18.20 16.14 -1.45
C GLN A 128 -18.15 17.02 -2.71
N PRO A 129 -18.76 16.57 -3.82
CA PRO A 129 -18.78 17.32 -5.08
C PRO A 129 -19.46 18.70 -4.97
#